data_AF-A0A2B6UJD5-F1
#
_entry.id   AF-A0A2B6UJD5-F1
#
_cell.length_a   1.000
_cell.length_b   1.000
_cell.length_c   1.000
_cell.angle_alpha   90.00
_cell.angle_beta   90.00
_cell.angle_gamma   90.00
#
_symmetry.space_group_name_H-M   'P 1'
#
loop_
_entity.id
_entity.type
_entity.pdbx_description
1 polymer ?
#
loop_
_entity_poly.entity_id
_entity_poly.type
_entity_poly.pdbx_seq_one_letter_code
_entity_poly.pdbx_strand_id
1 'polypeptide(L)'
;MDQLVALAATVNLPQKVLRWKTMVEEECNAQGVSELVPYVLGIIMVESGGDSETTPDIMQSSESQGRPANSINNPKESIHYGVMHLKGAFADAKNYGITDLSAIVQSYNFGRAYIRWLANNNKQHSLSVADLYSKTVVAPSLGNTNGTMVRYSHPIAVAYNGGYRYKNGGNFFYAEIVKQYVDFTAGGVPQPEGIGFAKSIYWEGYGI
;
A
#
# COMPACT_ATOMS: atom_id res chain seq x y z
N MET A 1 -18.94 -7.48 -17.38
CA MET A 1 -18.11 -8.55 -16.78
C MET A 1 -16.87 -7.84 -16.27
N ASP A 2 -16.85 -7.53 -14.98
CA ASP A 2 -15.85 -6.65 -14.37
C ASP A 2 -14.49 -7.37 -14.31
N GLN A 3 -13.59 -6.96 -15.19
CA GLN A 3 -12.23 -7.50 -15.33
C GLN A 3 -11.32 -7.14 -14.14
N LEU A 4 -11.87 -6.53 -13.08
CA LEU A 4 -11.18 -6.15 -11.84
C LEU A 4 -11.34 -7.18 -10.72
N VAL A 5 -12.15 -8.23 -10.91
CA VAL A 5 -12.38 -9.25 -9.88
C VAL A 5 -11.37 -10.38 -10.01
N ALA A 6 -10.09 -10.02 -9.87
CA ALA A 6 -9.08 -10.99 -9.49
C ALA A 6 -9.13 -11.13 -7.97
N LEU A 7 -9.60 -12.27 -7.45
CA LEU A 7 -9.70 -12.52 -6.02
C LEU A 7 -8.29 -12.65 -5.42
N ALA A 8 -7.68 -11.54 -5.04
CA ALA A 8 -6.46 -11.58 -4.26
C ALA A 8 -6.68 -12.36 -2.97
N ALA A 9 -5.67 -13.10 -2.54
CA ALA A 9 -5.68 -13.84 -1.29
C ALA A 9 -4.61 -13.27 -0.37
N THR A 10 -4.92 -13.19 0.93
CA THR A 10 -3.89 -12.84 1.92
C THR A 10 -2.95 -14.03 2.12
N VAL A 11 -1.66 -13.77 2.26
CA VAL A 11 -0.61 -14.75 2.56
C VAL A 11 0.22 -14.26 3.75
N ASN A 12 0.74 -15.15 4.59
CA ASN A 12 1.73 -14.83 5.63
C ASN A 12 1.33 -13.71 6.63
N LEU A 13 0.03 -13.44 6.83
CA LEU A 13 -0.43 -12.45 7.81
C LEU A 13 -0.38 -13.01 9.23
N PRO A 14 0.20 -12.28 10.20
CA PRO A 14 0.22 -12.71 11.59
C PRO A 14 -1.16 -12.54 12.25
N GLN A 15 -1.42 -13.28 13.33
CA GLN A 15 -2.70 -13.23 14.05
C GLN A 15 -3.04 -11.82 14.57
N LYS A 16 -2.02 -11.01 14.87
CA LYS A 16 -2.15 -9.60 15.27
C LYS A 16 -2.83 -8.74 14.20
N VAL A 17 -2.70 -9.11 12.92
CA VAL A 17 -3.45 -8.51 11.80
C VAL A 17 -4.76 -9.23 11.56
N LEU A 18 -4.75 -10.58 11.53
CA LEU A 18 -5.94 -11.37 11.20
C LEU A 18 -7.11 -11.16 12.18
N ARG A 19 -6.85 -10.74 13.43
CA ARG A 19 -7.91 -10.34 14.38
C ARG A 19 -8.81 -9.20 13.87
N TRP A 20 -8.33 -8.40 12.92
CA TRP A 20 -9.09 -7.30 12.30
C TRP A 20 -9.94 -7.74 11.11
N LYS A 21 -9.79 -8.98 10.64
CA LYS A 21 -10.41 -9.47 9.40
C LYS A 21 -11.93 -9.25 9.37
N THR A 22 -12.66 -9.66 10.40
CA THR A 22 -14.12 -9.49 10.45
C THR A 22 -14.52 -8.01 10.33
N MET A 23 -13.84 -7.13 11.06
CA MET A 23 -14.13 -5.68 11.02
C MET A 23 -13.81 -5.08 9.64
N VAL A 24 -12.72 -5.53 9.01
CA VAL A 24 -12.36 -5.13 7.64
C VAL A 24 -13.38 -5.62 6.63
N GLU A 25 -13.85 -6.87 6.75
CA GLU A 25 -14.89 -7.44 5.88
C GLU A 25 -16.20 -6.65 6.00
N GLU A 26 -16.63 -6.37 7.23
CA GLU A 26 -17.83 -5.57 7.51
C GLU A 26 -17.72 -4.16 6.93
N GLU A 27 -16.59 -3.47 7.14
CA GLU A 27 -16.39 -2.10 6.64
C GLU A 27 -16.27 -2.05 5.11
N CYS A 28 -15.51 -2.97 4.50
CA CYS A 28 -15.40 -3.05 3.04
C CYS A 28 -16.77 -3.32 2.40
N ASN A 29 -17.55 -4.22 3.00
CA ASN A 29 -18.92 -4.49 2.56
C ASN A 29 -19.83 -3.26 2.72
N ALA A 30 -19.78 -2.58 3.87
CA ALA A 30 -20.55 -1.36 4.11
C ALA A 30 -20.21 -0.25 3.12
N GLN A 31 -18.96 -0.17 2.67
CA GLN A 31 -18.51 0.80 1.66
C GLN A 31 -18.66 0.31 0.22
N GLY A 32 -19.15 -0.91 -0.01
CA GLY A 32 -19.39 -1.48 -1.35
C GLY A 32 -18.11 -1.83 -2.12
N VAL A 33 -17.06 -2.25 -1.42
CA VAL A 33 -15.74 -2.59 -1.95
C VAL A 33 -15.19 -3.89 -1.33
N SER A 34 -16.03 -4.91 -1.17
CA SER A 34 -15.66 -6.20 -0.56
C SER A 34 -14.46 -6.86 -1.23
N GLU A 35 -14.21 -6.59 -2.51
CA GLU A 35 -13.02 -7.03 -3.24
C GLU A 35 -11.71 -6.47 -2.68
N LEU A 36 -11.75 -5.39 -1.87
CA LEU A 36 -10.56 -4.74 -1.33
C LEU A 36 -10.05 -5.35 -0.02
N VAL A 37 -10.80 -6.27 0.61
CA VAL A 37 -10.46 -6.87 1.92
C VAL A 37 -9.01 -7.38 2.00
N PRO A 38 -8.48 -8.16 1.03
CA PRO A 38 -7.11 -8.66 1.10
C PRO A 38 -6.08 -7.53 1.14
N TYR A 39 -6.28 -6.48 0.34
CA TYR A 39 -5.38 -5.32 0.28
C TYR A 39 -5.43 -4.50 1.55
N VAL A 40 -6.62 -4.32 2.13
CA VAL A 40 -6.78 -3.60 3.40
C VAL A 40 -6.02 -4.32 4.53
N LEU A 41 -6.09 -5.65 4.60
CA LEU A 41 -5.32 -6.43 5.57
C LEU A 41 -3.81 -6.35 5.32
N GLY A 42 -3.37 -6.40 4.05
CA GLY A 42 -1.97 -6.17 3.69
C GLY A 42 -1.47 -4.78 4.08
N ILE A 43 -2.30 -3.75 3.90
CA ILE A 43 -2.00 -2.37 4.30
C ILE A 43 -1.90 -2.27 5.83
N ILE A 44 -2.83 -2.84 6.60
CA ILE A 44 -2.73 -2.88 8.08
C ILE A 44 -1.41 -3.49 8.53
N MET A 45 -0.97 -4.58 7.88
CA MET A 45 0.30 -5.22 8.18
C MET A 45 1.49 -4.27 7.95
N VAL A 46 1.49 -3.54 6.81
CA VAL A 46 2.60 -2.65 6.45
C VAL A 46 2.61 -1.35 7.25
N GLU A 47 1.44 -0.81 7.61
CA GLU A 47 1.33 0.46 8.34
C GLU A 47 1.62 0.34 9.83
N SER A 48 1.16 -0.74 10.47
CA SER A 48 1.27 -0.87 11.94
C SER A 48 1.54 -2.29 12.43
N GLY A 49 1.55 -3.29 11.54
CA GLY A 49 1.49 -4.70 11.96
C GLY A 49 0.18 -5.08 12.65
N GLY A 50 -0.85 -4.23 12.58
CA GLY A 50 -2.12 -4.38 13.30
C GLY A 50 -2.01 -4.18 14.81
N ASP A 51 -0.93 -3.56 15.29
CA ASP A 51 -0.66 -3.34 16.71
C ASP A 51 -1.40 -2.09 17.23
N SER A 52 -2.69 -2.26 17.56
CA SER A 52 -3.51 -1.18 18.12
C SER A 52 -3.12 -0.73 19.52
N GLU A 53 -2.28 -1.48 20.24
CA GLU A 53 -1.84 -1.13 21.60
C GLU A 53 -0.78 -0.04 21.54
N THR A 54 0.10 -0.13 20.55
CA THR A 54 1.13 0.88 20.28
C THR A 54 0.65 1.96 19.30
N THR A 55 -0.13 1.56 18.29
CA THR A 55 -0.58 2.42 17.19
C THR A 55 -2.07 2.20 16.91
N PRO A 56 -2.97 2.88 17.65
CA PRO A 56 -4.42 2.73 17.45
C PRO A 56 -4.89 3.08 16.03
N ASP A 57 -4.20 4.00 15.35
CA ASP A 57 -4.35 4.27 13.92
C ASP A 57 -3.68 3.17 13.08
N ILE A 58 -4.24 1.95 13.15
CA ILE A 58 -3.67 0.74 12.56
C ILE A 58 -3.49 0.77 11.04
N MET A 59 -4.18 1.66 10.33
CA MET A 59 -4.03 1.90 8.89
C MET A 59 -3.30 3.22 8.58
N GLN A 60 -2.78 3.93 9.58
CA GLN A 60 -2.16 5.26 9.45
C GLN A 60 -3.01 6.23 8.60
N SER A 61 -4.32 6.19 8.81
CA SER A 61 -5.29 6.88 7.96
C SER A 61 -5.52 8.34 8.36
N SER A 62 -4.94 8.82 9.46
CA SER A 62 -5.11 10.19 9.96
C SER A 62 -4.79 11.26 8.91
N GLU A 63 -3.65 11.11 8.23
CA GLU A 63 -3.18 12.09 7.23
C GLU A 63 -4.11 12.14 6.00
N SER A 64 -4.78 11.03 5.67
CA SER A 64 -5.78 10.99 4.60
C SER A 64 -6.99 11.89 4.88
N GLN A 65 -7.22 12.23 6.15
CA GLN A 65 -8.27 13.14 6.62
C GLN A 65 -7.74 14.55 6.89
N GLY A 66 -6.49 14.85 6.50
CA GLY A 66 -5.84 16.13 6.81
C GLY A 66 -5.55 16.33 8.29
N ARG A 67 -5.61 15.26 9.09
CA ARG A 67 -5.26 15.30 10.51
C ARG A 67 -3.76 15.02 10.71
N PRO A 68 -3.16 15.45 11.84
CA PRO A 68 -1.80 15.04 12.19
C PRO A 68 -1.66 13.51 12.21
N ALA A 69 -0.49 13.00 11.84
CA ALA A 69 -0.19 11.57 11.92
C ALA A 69 -0.48 11.03 13.34
N ASN A 70 -1.02 9.80 13.43
CA ASN A 70 -1.39 9.12 14.68
C ASN A 70 -2.43 9.85 15.55
N SER A 71 -3.29 10.70 14.96
CA SER A 71 -4.34 11.40 15.71
C SER A 71 -5.64 10.60 15.86
N ILE A 72 -5.87 9.60 15.00
CA ILE A 72 -6.94 8.62 15.21
C ILE A 72 -6.55 7.68 16.36
N ASN A 73 -7.37 7.61 17.39
CA ASN A 73 -7.13 6.80 18.59
C ASN A 73 -8.00 5.54 18.66
N ASN A 74 -8.71 5.22 17.57
CA ASN A 74 -9.65 4.11 17.48
C ASN A 74 -9.39 3.29 16.21
N PRO A 75 -9.07 1.99 16.33
CA PRO A 75 -8.88 1.10 15.18
C PRO A 75 -10.07 1.04 14.23
N LYS A 76 -11.31 1.16 14.73
CA LYS A 76 -12.51 1.16 13.87
C LYS A 76 -12.56 2.40 12.98
N GLU A 77 -12.22 3.57 13.53
CA GLU A 77 -12.15 4.83 12.76
C GLU A 77 -10.98 4.77 11.77
N SER A 78 -9.86 4.15 12.18
CA SER A 78 -8.70 3.92 11.32
C SER A 78 -9.05 3.05 10.11
N ILE A 79 -9.76 1.95 10.33
CA ILE A 79 -10.24 1.07 9.25
C ILE A 79 -11.24 1.82 8.36
N HIS A 80 -12.20 2.54 8.93
CA HIS A 80 -13.19 3.31 8.16
C HIS A 80 -12.54 4.27 7.17
N TYR A 81 -11.62 5.11 7.65
CA TYR A 81 -10.95 6.09 6.80
C TYR A 81 -9.89 5.48 5.88
N GLY A 82 -9.21 4.42 6.31
CA GLY A 82 -8.30 3.66 5.45
C GLY A 82 -9.03 3.01 4.27
N VAL A 83 -10.16 2.34 4.52
CA VAL A 83 -11.01 1.78 3.46
C VAL A 83 -11.53 2.89 2.53
N MET A 84 -11.99 4.01 3.09
CA MET A 84 -12.46 5.15 2.30
C MET A 84 -11.37 5.73 1.39
N HIS A 85 -10.13 5.83 1.90
CA HIS A 85 -8.99 6.31 1.12
C HIS A 85 -8.65 5.37 -0.03
N LEU A 86 -8.53 4.07 0.24
CA LEU A 86 -8.23 3.06 -0.77
C LEU A 86 -9.36 2.95 -1.82
N LYS A 87 -10.62 3.02 -1.39
CA LYS A 87 -11.79 3.08 -2.28
C LYS A 87 -11.71 4.27 -3.23
N GLY A 88 -11.27 5.43 -2.74
CA GLY A 88 -11.07 6.62 -3.58
C GLY A 88 -10.03 6.38 -4.69
N ALA A 89 -8.92 5.73 -4.36
CA ALA A 89 -7.92 5.33 -5.35
C ALA A 89 -8.44 4.29 -6.35
N PHE A 90 -9.20 3.31 -5.87
CA PHE A 90 -9.82 2.29 -6.71
C PHE A 90 -10.84 2.88 -7.69
N ALA A 91 -11.65 3.85 -7.25
CA ALA A 91 -12.57 4.57 -8.11
C ALA A 91 -11.84 5.41 -9.17
N ASP A 92 -10.75 6.09 -8.79
CA ASP A 92 -9.91 6.82 -9.76
C ASP A 92 -9.32 5.85 -10.79
N ALA A 93 -8.83 4.69 -10.35
CA ALA A 93 -8.25 3.69 -11.25
C ALA A 93 -9.28 3.19 -12.27
N LYS A 94 -10.51 2.88 -11.83
CA LYS A 94 -11.64 2.57 -12.73
C LYS A 94 -11.89 3.70 -13.74
N ASN A 95 -11.97 4.95 -13.28
CA ASN A 95 -12.23 6.10 -14.14
C ASN A 95 -11.14 6.35 -15.19
N TYR A 96 -9.88 6.08 -14.85
CA TYR A 96 -8.73 6.27 -15.74
C TYR A 96 -8.33 5.00 -16.51
N GLY A 97 -9.06 3.89 -16.38
CA GLY A 97 -8.75 2.63 -17.06
C GLY A 97 -7.48 1.94 -16.54
N ILE A 98 -7.03 2.24 -15.33
CA ILE A 98 -5.91 1.56 -14.67
C ILE A 98 -6.45 0.29 -13.99
N THR A 99 -6.02 -0.87 -14.47
CA THR A 99 -6.44 -2.17 -13.92
C THR A 99 -5.39 -2.81 -13.01
N ASP A 100 -4.22 -2.21 -12.87
CA ASP A 100 -3.15 -2.73 -12.02
C ASP A 100 -3.42 -2.41 -10.55
N LEU A 101 -3.75 -3.46 -9.79
CA LEU A 101 -4.04 -3.39 -8.35
C LEU A 101 -2.82 -2.92 -7.55
N SER A 102 -1.59 -3.16 -8.05
CA SER A 102 -0.37 -2.63 -7.42
C SER A 102 -0.33 -1.09 -7.47
N ALA A 103 -0.84 -0.48 -8.55
CA ALA A 103 -0.94 0.97 -8.66
C ALA A 103 -1.89 1.55 -7.60
N ILE A 104 -3.03 0.88 -7.39
CA ILE A 104 -4.03 1.26 -6.38
C ILE A 104 -3.42 1.18 -4.97
N VAL A 105 -2.74 0.09 -4.64
CA VAL A 105 -2.05 -0.06 -3.35
C VAL A 105 -0.93 0.96 -3.18
N GLN A 106 -0.08 1.19 -4.19
CA GLN A 106 0.98 2.19 -4.12
C GLN A 106 0.42 3.60 -3.90
N SER A 107 -0.76 3.90 -4.43
CA SER A 107 -1.42 5.19 -4.25
C SER A 107 -1.93 5.42 -2.82
N TYR A 108 -2.05 4.38 -1.99
CA TYR A 108 -2.31 4.56 -0.56
C TYR A 108 -1.16 5.33 0.12
N ASN A 109 0.09 5.02 -0.26
CA ASN A 109 1.28 5.70 0.26
C ASN A 109 1.59 7.02 -0.46
N PHE A 110 1.41 7.07 -1.77
CA PHE A 110 1.71 8.27 -2.57
C PHE A 110 0.57 9.29 -2.67
N GLY A 111 -0.62 8.91 -2.22
CA GLY A 111 -1.86 9.61 -2.52
C GLY A 111 -2.40 9.31 -3.93
N ARG A 112 -3.70 9.58 -4.06
CA ARG A 112 -4.51 9.31 -5.26
C ARG A 112 -4.03 9.98 -6.55
N ALA A 113 -3.25 11.06 -6.44
CA ALA A 113 -2.67 11.75 -7.59
C ALA A 113 -1.78 10.83 -8.44
N TYR A 114 -1.20 9.78 -7.83
CA TYR A 114 -0.38 8.80 -8.55
C TYR A 114 -1.16 8.08 -9.65
N ILE A 115 -2.42 7.70 -9.42
CA ILE A 115 -3.27 7.03 -10.42
C ILE A 115 -3.46 7.91 -11.65
N ARG A 116 -3.79 9.19 -11.42
CA ARG A 116 -3.94 10.18 -12.51
C ARG A 116 -2.63 10.41 -13.24
N TRP A 117 -1.51 10.46 -12.51
CA TRP A 117 -0.20 10.63 -13.12
C TRP A 117 0.17 9.45 -14.01
N LEU A 118 -0.10 8.21 -13.60
CA LEU A 118 0.09 7.03 -14.44
C LEU A 118 -0.70 7.14 -15.75
N ALA A 119 -1.99 7.45 -15.65
CA ALA A 119 -2.87 7.60 -16.81
C ALA A 119 -2.40 8.71 -17.77
N ASN A 120 -2.12 9.91 -17.25
CA ASN A 120 -1.68 11.05 -18.06
C ASN A 120 -0.32 10.84 -18.75
N ASN A 121 0.48 9.90 -18.25
CA ASN A 121 1.81 9.61 -18.79
C ASN A 121 1.86 8.26 -19.53
N ASN A 122 0.72 7.60 -19.76
CA ASN A 122 0.62 6.26 -20.36
C ASN A 122 1.57 5.26 -19.69
N LYS A 123 1.60 5.25 -18.34
CA LYS A 123 2.44 4.35 -17.54
C LYS A 123 1.58 3.35 -16.78
N GLN A 124 2.12 2.15 -16.60
CA GLN A 124 1.63 1.18 -15.63
C GLN A 124 2.53 1.20 -14.39
N HIS A 125 2.04 0.70 -13.26
CA HIS A 125 2.87 0.64 -12.08
C HIS A 125 3.95 -0.43 -12.24
N SER A 126 5.13 -0.08 -11.74
CA SER A 126 6.28 -0.96 -11.53
C SER A 126 7.15 -0.29 -10.46
N LEU A 127 8.08 -1.04 -9.87
CA LEU A 127 9.00 -0.47 -8.89
C LEU A 127 9.81 0.71 -9.46
N SER A 128 10.28 0.61 -10.71
CA SER A 128 11.02 1.70 -11.36
C SER A 128 10.13 2.92 -11.70
N VAL A 129 8.85 2.71 -12.00
CA VAL A 129 7.88 3.80 -12.21
C VAL A 129 7.52 4.48 -10.88
N ALA A 130 7.40 3.73 -9.78
CA ALA A 130 7.20 4.27 -8.45
C ALA A 130 8.41 5.07 -7.96
N ASP A 131 9.63 4.58 -8.19
CA ASP A 131 10.90 5.29 -7.94
C ASP A 131 10.93 6.63 -8.69
N LEU A 132 10.63 6.61 -10.00
CA LEU A 132 10.54 7.82 -10.82
C LEU A 132 9.54 8.83 -10.25
N TYR A 133 8.33 8.39 -9.89
CA TYR A 133 7.30 9.28 -9.34
C TYR A 133 7.71 9.85 -7.97
N SER A 134 8.31 9.03 -7.12
CA SER A 134 8.86 9.46 -5.82
C SER A 134 9.90 10.56 -6.01
N LYS A 135 10.86 10.36 -6.92
CA LYS A 135 11.94 11.32 -7.19
C LYS A 135 11.46 12.62 -7.83
N THR A 136 10.54 12.53 -8.78
CA THR A 136 10.20 13.67 -9.68
C THR A 136 8.93 14.40 -9.30
N VAL A 137 8.05 13.79 -8.50
CA VAL A 137 6.76 14.38 -8.12
C VAL A 137 6.63 14.51 -6.60
N VAL A 138 6.73 13.40 -5.85
CA VAL A 138 6.45 13.42 -4.40
C VAL A 138 7.54 14.15 -3.63
N ALA A 139 8.80 13.80 -3.84
CA ALA A 139 9.91 14.41 -3.11
C ALA A 139 9.98 15.94 -3.36
N PRO A 140 9.90 16.44 -4.61
CA PRO A 140 9.91 17.88 -4.87
C PRO A 140 8.69 18.61 -4.30
N SER A 141 7.48 18.02 -4.36
CA SER A 141 6.26 18.67 -3.83
C SER A 141 6.32 18.88 -2.32
N LEU A 142 7.17 18.11 -1.62
CA LEU A 142 7.42 18.19 -0.19
C LEU A 142 8.81 18.77 0.13
N GLY A 143 9.42 19.51 -0.80
CA GLY A 143 10.62 20.32 -0.56
C GLY A 143 11.96 19.63 -0.77
N ASN A 144 11.99 18.37 -1.22
CA ASN A 144 13.21 17.68 -1.64
C ASN A 144 13.40 17.78 -3.15
N THR A 145 13.84 18.95 -3.63
CA THR A 145 14.00 19.26 -5.06
C THR A 145 15.33 18.77 -5.65
N ASN A 146 16.30 18.37 -4.83
CA ASN A 146 17.62 17.92 -5.27
C ASN A 146 17.77 16.39 -5.26
N GLY A 147 16.70 15.64 -4.95
CA GLY A 147 16.74 14.17 -4.92
C GLY A 147 17.55 13.61 -3.76
N THR A 148 17.61 14.31 -2.62
CA THR A 148 18.26 13.82 -1.40
C THR A 148 17.71 12.45 -1.02
N MET A 149 18.60 11.48 -0.86
CA MET A 149 18.29 10.11 -0.43
C MET A 149 18.50 9.96 1.09
N VAL A 150 17.72 9.07 1.68
CA VAL A 150 17.87 8.63 3.07
C VAL A 150 18.02 7.11 3.09
N ARG A 151 18.85 6.62 4.01
CA ARG A 151 19.05 5.18 4.20
C ARG A 151 17.73 4.51 4.52
N TYR A 152 17.46 3.39 3.86
CA TYR A 152 16.30 2.56 4.08
C TYR A 152 16.72 1.09 3.98
N SER A 153 16.91 0.46 5.14
CA SER A 153 17.49 -0.89 5.25
C SER A 153 16.48 -2.02 5.02
N HIS A 154 15.31 -1.72 4.46
CA HIS A 154 14.34 -2.76 4.13
C HIS A 154 14.95 -3.72 3.09
N PRO A 155 14.81 -5.05 3.23
CA PRO A 155 15.46 -6.02 2.34
C PRO A 155 15.19 -5.79 0.85
N ILE A 156 13.93 -5.48 0.50
CA ILE A 156 13.54 -5.13 -0.88
C ILE A 156 14.33 -3.91 -1.40
N ALA A 157 14.52 -2.88 -0.57
CA ALA A 157 15.28 -1.70 -0.95
C ALA A 157 16.77 -2.01 -1.12
N VAL A 158 17.35 -2.78 -0.20
CA VAL A 158 18.74 -3.24 -0.29
C VAL A 158 18.97 -4.01 -1.59
N ALA A 159 18.08 -4.95 -1.92
CA ALA A 159 18.16 -5.74 -3.15
C ALA A 159 18.00 -4.90 -4.43
N TYR A 160 17.13 -3.89 -4.41
CA TYR A 160 16.85 -3.07 -5.59
C TYR A 160 17.91 -1.99 -5.85
N ASN A 161 18.34 -1.26 -4.82
CA ASN A 161 19.16 -0.06 -5.00
C ASN A 161 20.25 0.17 -3.94
N GLY A 162 20.57 -0.84 -3.13
CA GLY A 162 21.54 -0.72 -2.05
C GLY A 162 20.99 -0.11 -0.75
N GLY A 163 19.67 0.13 -0.67
CA GLY A 163 18.97 0.45 0.56
C GLY A 163 18.77 1.94 0.80
N TYR A 164 18.06 2.60 -0.13
CA TYR A 164 17.64 3.99 0.05
C TYR A 164 16.22 4.26 -0.45
N ARG A 165 15.66 5.36 0.05
CA ARG A 165 14.51 6.07 -0.54
C ARG A 165 14.77 7.57 -0.59
N TYR A 166 13.94 8.35 -1.27
CA TYR A 166 14.07 9.81 -1.25
C TYR A 166 13.49 10.41 0.03
N LYS A 167 14.19 11.38 0.62
CA LYS A 167 13.63 12.21 1.69
C LYS A 167 12.33 12.84 1.20
N ASN A 168 11.27 12.80 2.00
CA ASN A 168 9.95 13.33 1.65
C ASN A 168 9.35 12.74 0.35
N GLY A 169 9.84 11.58 -0.12
CA GLY A 169 9.39 10.98 -1.39
C GLY A 169 8.29 9.92 -1.25
N GLY A 170 7.72 9.73 -0.06
CA GLY A 170 6.95 8.53 0.25
C GLY A 170 7.84 7.28 0.31
N ASN A 171 7.23 6.11 0.16
CA ASN A 171 7.90 4.82 0.07
C ASN A 171 7.56 4.17 -1.28
N PHE A 172 8.45 4.33 -2.26
CA PHE A 172 8.23 3.74 -3.59
C PHE A 172 8.31 2.20 -3.62
N PHE A 173 8.67 1.56 -2.52
CA PHE A 173 8.61 0.11 -2.35
C PHE A 173 7.26 -0.39 -1.82
N TYR A 174 6.32 0.51 -1.50
CA TYR A 174 5.13 0.18 -0.71
C TYR A 174 4.31 -0.99 -1.26
N ALA A 175 3.99 -0.97 -2.56
CA ALA A 175 3.26 -2.08 -3.19
C ALA A 175 4.04 -3.40 -3.14
N GLU A 176 5.38 -3.36 -3.33
CA GLU A 176 6.23 -4.55 -3.22
C GLU A 176 6.28 -5.11 -1.79
N ILE A 177 6.19 -4.25 -0.78
CA ILE A 177 6.12 -4.68 0.62
C ILE A 177 4.74 -5.33 0.88
N VAL A 178 3.65 -4.73 0.43
CA VAL A 178 2.29 -5.28 0.59
C VAL A 178 2.14 -6.62 -0.14
N LYS A 179 2.77 -6.79 -1.32
CA LYS A 179 2.81 -8.05 -2.07
C LYS A 179 3.40 -9.23 -1.29
N GLN A 180 4.16 -8.99 -0.22
CA GLN A 180 4.61 -10.08 0.67
C GLN A 180 3.46 -10.69 1.48
N TYR A 181 2.33 -9.99 1.59
CA TYR A 181 1.16 -10.35 2.40
C TYR A 181 -0.13 -10.52 1.62
N VAL A 182 -0.12 -10.16 0.33
CA VAL A 182 -1.28 -10.24 -0.56
C VAL A 182 -0.81 -10.79 -1.89
N ASP A 183 -1.44 -11.86 -2.36
CA ASP A 183 -1.21 -12.42 -3.68
C ASP A 183 -2.09 -11.70 -4.71
N PHE A 184 -1.46 -10.90 -5.57
CA PHE A 184 -2.11 -10.15 -6.64
C PHE A 184 -2.36 -11.00 -7.89
N THR A 185 -1.83 -12.22 -7.97
CA THR A 185 -1.89 -13.09 -9.15
C THR A 185 -3.10 -14.03 -9.18
N ALA A 186 -3.81 -14.16 -8.06
CA ALA A 186 -4.97 -15.04 -7.89
C ALA A 186 -6.21 -14.71 -8.77
N GLY A 187 -6.08 -13.78 -9.74
CA GLY A 187 -7.03 -13.65 -10.84
C GLY A 187 -6.46 -13.27 -12.20
N GLY A 188 -5.28 -13.80 -12.54
CA GLY A 188 -4.91 -14.03 -13.94
C GLY A 188 -4.50 -12.81 -14.77
N VAL A 189 -4.20 -11.67 -14.15
CA VAL A 189 -3.53 -10.55 -14.86
C VAL A 189 -2.01 -10.73 -14.73
N PRO A 190 -1.28 -10.96 -15.84
CA PRO A 190 0.18 -11.06 -15.79
C PRO A 190 0.77 -9.74 -15.26
N GLN A 191 1.51 -9.82 -14.16
CA GLN A 191 2.31 -8.71 -13.68
C GLN A 191 3.57 -8.59 -14.55
N PRO A 192 4.08 -7.39 -14.86
CA PRO A 192 5.43 -7.25 -15.38
C PRO A 192 6.42 -7.88 -14.39
N GLU A 193 7.46 -8.55 -14.89
CA GLU A 193 8.45 -9.27 -14.07
C GLU A 193 9.04 -8.33 -13.01
N GLY A 194 8.50 -8.40 -11.79
CA GLY A 194 9.10 -7.83 -10.61
C GLY A 194 10.31 -8.68 -10.21
N ILE A 195 11.28 -8.03 -9.55
CA ILE A 195 12.40 -8.71 -8.88
C ILE A 195 11.86 -9.94 -8.14
N GLY A 196 12.23 -11.14 -8.62
CA GLY A 196 11.65 -12.40 -8.18
C GLY A 196 11.54 -12.47 -6.67
N PHE A 197 10.38 -12.95 -6.18
CA PHE A 197 10.01 -12.99 -4.76
C PHE A 197 11.23 -13.17 -3.86
N ALA A 198 11.62 -12.11 -3.16
CA ALA A 198 12.57 -12.26 -2.06
C ALA A 198 11.96 -13.26 -1.09
N LYS A 199 12.63 -14.40 -0.88
CA LYS A 199 12.24 -15.38 0.15
C LYS A 199 12.04 -14.61 1.45
N SER A 200 10.87 -14.78 2.08
CA SER A 200 10.59 -14.25 3.42
C SER A 200 11.79 -14.53 4.33
N ILE A 201 12.44 -13.46 4.80
CA ILE A 201 13.48 -13.54 5.83
C ILE A 201 12.90 -13.22 7.22
N TYR A 202 11.58 -13.19 7.38
CA TYR A 202 10.96 -13.09 8.70
C TYR A 202 11.10 -14.43 9.41
N TRP A 203 12.08 -14.46 10.31
CA TRP A 203 12.28 -15.51 11.28
C TRP A 203 11.11 -15.54 12.27
N GLU A 204 10.47 -16.70 12.42
CA GLU A 204 9.48 -16.97 13.46
C GLU A 204 10.14 -16.81 14.83
N GLY A 205 9.80 -15.75 15.54
CA GLY A 205 10.09 -15.63 16.96
C GLY A 205 10.63 -14.27 17.35
N TYR A 206 9.75 -13.43 17.87
CA TYR A 206 9.92 -12.81 19.18
C TYR A 206 8.51 -12.49 19.70
N GLY A 207 7.97 -13.42 20.48
CA GLY A 207 7.03 -13.08 21.53
C GLY A 207 7.85 -12.79 22.78
N ILE A 208 7.81 -11.53 23.22
CA ILE A 208 7.74 -11.13 24.64
C ILE A 208 6.96 -9.81 24.65
#